data_AF-X1HYJ2-F1
#
_entry.id   AF-X1HYJ2-F1
#
_cell.length_a   1.000
_cell.length_b   1.000
_cell.length_c   1.000
_cell.angle_alpha   90.00
_cell.angle_beta   90.00
_cell.angle_gamma   90.00
#
_symmetry.space_group_name_H-M   'P 1'
#
loop_
_entity.id
_entity.type
_entity.pdbx_description
1 polymer ?
#
loop_
_entity_poly.entity_id
_entity_poly.type
_entity_poly.pdbx_seq_one_letter_code
_entity_poly.pdbx_strand_id
1 'polypeptide(L)'
;MGKVVLRDGRTAQPFDQPVTVGSIYMMKLIHLVEDKVHARSTGPYSLITQQPLGGKAQFGGQRFGEMEVWALEAYGAAHNLQEILTIKSDDVIGRAKTYEAIVKNEDILQPGVPESFKVLVKELQSLGLAIEVINEEEKATLAEEAREVPELETELEAVEETTETPKLEAEPEAAESQTEQEVEKQNA
;
A
#
# COMPACT_ATOMS: atom_id res chain seq x y z
N MET A 1 -48.25 36.24 -9.53
CA MET A 1 -46.90 36.25 -10.16
C MET A 1 -46.87 35.14 -11.19
N GLY A 2 -46.29 35.38 -12.37
CA GLY A 2 -46.43 34.52 -13.56
C GLY A 2 -45.37 34.84 -14.61
N LYS A 3 -45.65 34.56 -15.89
CA LYS A 3 -44.73 34.88 -17.00
C LYS A 3 -44.77 36.37 -17.33
N VAL A 4 -43.61 37.02 -17.38
CA VAL A 4 -43.44 38.44 -17.72
C VAL A 4 -42.30 38.63 -18.72
N VAL A 5 -42.36 39.70 -19.53
CA VAL A 5 -41.27 40.05 -20.46
C VAL A 5 -40.15 40.70 -19.65
N LEU A 6 -39.04 39.97 -19.48
CA LEU A 6 -37.81 40.51 -18.89
C LEU A 6 -36.96 41.19 -19.98
N ARG A 7 -36.10 42.12 -19.58
CA ARG A 7 -35.10 42.73 -20.45
C ARG A 7 -33.71 42.36 -19.95
N ASP A 8 -32.78 42.12 -20.86
CA ASP A 8 -31.38 41.87 -20.51
C ASP A 8 -30.74 43.13 -19.92
N GLY A 9 -30.14 43.00 -18.74
CA GLY A 9 -29.48 44.10 -18.02
C GLY A 9 -28.21 44.61 -18.68
N ARG A 10 -27.64 43.88 -19.65
CA ARG A 10 -26.46 44.30 -20.41
C ARG A 10 -26.81 45.07 -21.69
N THR A 11 -27.83 44.63 -22.43
CA THR A 11 -28.16 45.15 -23.78
C THR A 11 -29.48 45.92 -23.87
N ALA A 12 -30.29 45.90 -22.82
CA ALA A 12 -31.63 46.51 -22.73
C ALA A 12 -32.69 45.97 -23.71
N GLN A 13 -32.37 44.92 -24.46
CA GLN A 13 -33.32 44.23 -25.35
C GLN A 13 -34.23 43.27 -24.55
N PRO A 14 -35.49 43.07 -24.97
CA PRO A 14 -36.37 42.07 -24.35
C PRO A 14 -35.88 40.65 -24.66
N PHE A 15 -36.07 39.72 -23.72
CA PHE A 15 -35.86 38.29 -24.00
C PHE A 15 -36.92 37.77 -24.98
N ASP A 16 -36.54 36.80 -25.82
CA ASP A 16 -37.40 36.24 -26.88
C ASP A 16 -38.68 35.59 -26.34
N GLN A 17 -38.65 35.10 -25.10
CA GLN A 17 -39.77 34.42 -24.45
C GLN A 17 -40.06 35.02 -23.07
N PRO A 18 -41.34 35.03 -22.64
CA PRO A 18 -41.71 35.55 -21.34
C PRO A 18 -41.25 34.58 -20.23
N VAL A 19 -40.55 35.13 -19.24
CA VAL A 19 -39.89 34.39 -18.14
C VAL A 19 -40.76 34.42 -16.89
N THR A 20 -40.83 33.30 -16.16
CA THR A 20 -41.56 33.24 -14.88
C THR A 20 -40.77 33.92 -13.79
N VAL A 21 -41.35 34.96 -13.20
CA VAL A 21 -40.75 35.68 -12.05
C VAL A 21 -41.66 35.53 -10.84
N GLY A 22 -41.05 35.26 -9.69
CA GLY A 22 -41.74 35.02 -8.44
C GLY A 22 -40.91 35.44 -7.24
N SER A 23 -41.55 35.57 -6.08
CA SER A 23 -40.83 35.68 -4.81
C SER A 23 -40.48 34.27 -4.34
N ILE A 24 -39.18 33.99 -4.20
CA ILE A 24 -38.68 32.71 -3.70
C ILE A 24 -38.00 32.97 -2.35
N TYR A 25 -38.36 32.18 -1.34
CA TYR A 25 -37.61 32.15 -0.10
C TYR A 25 -36.39 31.25 -0.26
N MET A 26 -35.19 31.84 -0.19
CA MET A 26 -33.93 31.11 -0.35
C MET A 26 -33.17 31.10 0.97
N MET A 27 -32.76 29.91 1.42
CA MET A 27 -31.96 29.74 2.63
C MET A 27 -30.48 29.63 2.29
N LYS A 28 -29.63 30.30 3.09
CA LYS A 28 -28.18 30.17 3.00
C LYS A 28 -27.73 29.01 3.89
N LEU A 29 -27.01 28.05 3.30
CA LEU A 29 -26.40 26.96 4.06
C LEU A 29 -25.13 27.44 4.77
N ILE A 30 -24.79 26.77 5.87
CA ILE A 30 -23.63 27.09 6.71
C ILE A 30 -22.29 26.78 6.05
N HIS A 31 -22.26 25.94 5.00
CA HIS A 31 -21.02 25.50 4.37
C HIS A 31 -20.46 26.55 3.40
N LEU A 32 -19.59 27.41 3.91
CA LEU A 32 -18.90 28.42 3.12
C LEU A 32 -17.56 27.90 2.58
N VAL A 33 -17.12 28.47 1.45
CA VAL A 33 -15.82 28.16 0.85
C VAL A 33 -14.67 28.60 1.75
N GLU A 34 -14.85 29.72 2.46
CA GLU A 34 -13.91 30.25 3.44
C GLU A 34 -13.50 29.19 4.49
N ASP A 35 -14.47 28.37 4.92
CA ASP A 35 -14.24 27.29 5.88
C ASP A 35 -13.54 26.07 5.28
N LYS A 36 -13.50 25.94 3.94
CA LYS A 36 -13.02 24.74 3.24
C LYS A 36 -11.67 24.91 2.57
N VAL A 37 -11.28 26.12 2.18
CA VAL A 37 -9.97 26.37 1.57
C VAL A 37 -8.87 26.11 2.60
N HIS A 38 -7.87 25.33 2.21
CA HIS A 38 -6.70 24.98 3.01
C HIS A 38 -5.48 24.81 2.10
N ALA A 39 -4.34 25.33 2.52
CA ALA A 39 -3.08 25.19 1.82
C ALA A 39 -1.96 24.92 2.82
N ARG A 40 -0.99 24.11 2.41
CA ARG A 40 0.17 23.75 3.22
C ARG A 40 1.42 23.83 2.36
N SER A 41 2.45 24.49 2.89
CA SER A 41 3.82 24.44 2.37
C SER A 41 4.70 23.55 3.25
N THR A 42 4.83 23.92 4.53
CA THR A 42 5.51 23.14 5.58
C THR A 42 4.60 23.06 6.80
N GLY A 43 4.89 22.15 7.74
CA GLY A 43 4.02 21.94 8.90
C GLY A 43 4.51 20.81 9.81
N PRO A 44 3.71 20.40 10.80
CA PRO A 44 4.07 19.32 11.71
C PRO A 44 4.01 17.94 11.03
N TYR A 45 4.78 17.01 11.59
CA TYR A 45 4.95 15.63 11.13
C TYR A 45 4.66 14.65 12.25
N SER A 46 4.29 13.43 11.89
CA SER A 46 4.15 12.30 12.80
C SER A 46 5.50 11.91 13.40
N LEU A 47 5.51 11.53 14.68
CA LEU A 47 6.74 11.10 15.37
C LEU A 47 7.31 9.80 14.80
N ILE A 48 6.46 8.87 14.39
CA ILE A 48 6.87 7.52 13.98
C ILE A 48 7.19 7.50 12.49
N THR A 49 6.21 7.81 11.65
CA THR A 49 6.33 7.67 10.19
C THR A 49 6.95 8.89 9.51
N GLN A 50 7.17 9.99 10.24
CA GLN A 50 7.66 11.26 9.69
C GLN A 50 6.81 11.85 8.55
N GLN A 51 5.57 11.35 8.38
CA GLN A 51 4.62 11.84 7.38
C GLN A 51 3.88 13.09 7.88
N PRO A 52 3.42 13.97 6.98
CA PRO A 52 2.55 15.10 7.29
C PRO A 52 1.32 14.68 8.11
N LEU A 53 1.03 15.39 9.21
CA LEU A 53 -0.23 15.16 9.95
C LEU A 53 -1.45 15.48 9.08
N GLY A 54 -2.60 14.88 9.39
CA GLY A 54 -3.86 15.14 8.68
C GLY A 54 -4.71 16.25 9.31
N GLY A 55 -5.61 16.83 8.52
CA GLY A 55 -6.66 17.73 8.99
C GLY A 55 -6.32 19.22 8.97
N LYS A 56 -7.31 20.04 8.60
CA LYS A 56 -7.16 21.51 8.44
C LYS A 56 -6.70 22.20 9.74
N ALA A 57 -7.20 21.76 10.89
CA ALA A 57 -6.87 22.37 12.19
C ALA A 57 -5.40 22.22 12.60
N GLN A 58 -4.70 21.20 12.09
CA GLN A 58 -3.30 20.92 12.41
C GLN A 58 -2.33 21.36 11.30
N PHE A 59 -2.79 22.22 10.39
CA PHE A 59 -2.07 22.52 9.14
C PHE A 59 -1.65 21.24 8.41
N GLY A 60 -2.59 20.29 8.34
CA GLY A 60 -2.34 18.97 7.82
C GLY A 60 -2.06 18.94 6.32
N GLY A 61 -1.37 17.90 5.88
CA GLY A 61 -1.13 17.62 4.47
C GLY A 61 -2.35 17.02 3.81
N GLN A 62 -2.37 17.07 2.47
CA GLN A 62 -3.35 16.35 1.68
C GLN A 62 -2.94 14.88 1.60
N ARG A 63 -3.90 13.97 1.78
CA ARG A 63 -3.65 12.55 1.52
C ARG A 63 -3.49 12.34 0.02
N PHE A 64 -2.37 11.75 -0.35
CA PHE A 64 -2.15 11.17 -1.67
C PHE A 64 -2.28 9.65 -1.52
N GLY A 65 -3.37 9.09 -2.04
CA GLY A 65 -3.71 7.68 -1.88
C GLY A 65 -3.31 6.84 -3.09
N GLU A 66 -3.66 5.56 -3.02
CA GLU A 66 -3.36 4.58 -4.07
C GLU A 66 -3.98 4.96 -5.42
N MET A 67 -5.19 5.53 -5.42
CA MET A 67 -5.85 5.96 -6.66
C MET A 67 -5.10 7.12 -7.33
N GLU A 68 -4.55 8.05 -6.55
CA GLU A 68 -3.77 9.15 -7.09
C GLU A 68 -2.37 8.69 -7.54
N VAL A 69 -1.79 7.68 -6.86
CA VAL A 69 -0.56 7.01 -7.30
C VAL A 69 -0.77 6.37 -8.67
N TRP A 70 -1.84 5.59 -8.85
CA TRP A 70 -2.17 4.98 -10.14
C TRP A 70 -2.35 6.01 -11.24
N ALA A 71 -2.93 7.17 -10.92
CA ALA A 71 -3.07 8.25 -11.90
C ALA A 71 -1.70 8.72 -12.39
N LEU A 72 -0.74 8.97 -11.50
CA LEU A 72 0.61 9.41 -11.90
C LEU A 72 1.41 8.34 -12.62
N GLU A 73 1.27 7.08 -12.21
CA GLU A 73 1.88 5.94 -12.88
C GLU A 73 1.37 5.80 -14.32
N ALA A 74 0.06 5.93 -14.52
CA ALA A 74 -0.55 5.89 -15.86
C ALA A 74 -0.07 7.03 -16.76
N TYR A 75 0.21 8.20 -16.19
CA TYR A 75 0.84 9.32 -16.93
C TYR A 75 2.33 9.11 -17.21
N GLY A 76 2.99 8.11 -16.60
CA GLY A 76 4.44 7.91 -16.70
C GLY A 76 5.24 8.99 -15.94
N ALA A 77 4.64 9.66 -14.96
CA ALA A 77 5.25 10.76 -14.24
C ALA A 77 6.14 10.27 -13.08
N ALA A 78 7.18 9.48 -13.40
CA ALA A 78 8.02 8.79 -12.43
C ALA A 78 8.69 9.75 -11.42
N HIS A 79 9.27 10.87 -11.87
CA HIS A 79 9.91 11.84 -10.98
C HIS A 79 8.91 12.55 -10.06
N ASN A 80 7.71 12.87 -10.55
CA ASN A 80 6.68 13.51 -9.72
C ASN A 80 6.17 12.54 -8.65
N LEU A 81 5.98 11.28 -9.01
CA LEU A 81 5.59 10.24 -8.06
C LEU A 81 6.68 10.03 -7.01
N GLN A 82 7.94 9.93 -7.42
CA GLN A 82 9.08 9.82 -6.51
C GLN A 82 9.13 11.02 -5.56
N GLU A 83 8.95 12.24 -6.07
CA GLU A 83 8.95 13.48 -5.29
C GLU A 83 7.84 13.47 -4.21
N ILE A 84 6.64 13.02 -4.57
CA ILE A 84 5.49 12.91 -3.67
C ILE A 84 5.76 11.88 -2.57
N LEU A 85 6.32 10.72 -2.93
CA LEU A 85 6.58 9.63 -1.99
C LEU A 85 7.75 9.90 -1.05
N THR A 86 8.69 10.77 -1.43
CA THR A 86 9.94 11.02 -0.68
C THR A 86 9.97 12.43 -0.07
N ILE A 87 10.51 13.41 -0.80
CA ILE A 87 10.85 14.75 -0.30
C ILE A 87 9.62 15.56 0.15
N LYS A 88 8.43 15.27 -0.39
CA LYS A 88 7.16 15.89 0.03
C LYS A 88 6.45 15.15 1.18
N SER A 89 6.89 13.94 1.53
CA SER A 89 6.27 13.09 2.54
C SER A 89 7.18 12.88 3.75
N ASP A 90 8.11 11.92 3.69
CA ASP A 90 8.76 11.35 4.88
C ASP A 90 10.30 11.32 4.82
N ASP A 91 10.93 11.73 3.72
CA ASP A 91 12.39 11.87 3.66
C ASP A 91 12.83 13.11 4.46
N VAL A 92 13.18 12.91 5.73
CA VAL A 92 13.55 13.98 6.66
C VAL A 92 14.75 14.79 6.16
N ILE A 93 15.78 14.10 5.64
CA ILE A 93 17.01 14.73 5.17
C ILE A 93 16.78 15.37 3.81
N GLY A 94 16.14 14.65 2.89
CA GLY A 94 15.84 15.13 1.53
C GLY A 94 14.95 16.35 1.55
N ARG A 95 13.94 16.41 2.42
CA ARG A 95 13.05 17.57 2.53
C ARG A 95 13.77 18.83 3.05
N ALA A 96 14.63 18.70 4.05
CA ALA A 96 15.40 19.84 4.57
C ALA A 96 16.33 20.41 3.48
N LYS A 97 17.06 19.54 2.78
CA LYS A 97 17.92 19.93 1.66
C LYS A 97 17.14 20.55 0.50
N THR A 98 15.97 19.98 0.17
CA THR A 98 15.09 20.50 -0.87
C THR A 98 14.60 21.90 -0.53
N TYR A 99 14.23 22.14 0.72
CA TYR A 99 13.84 23.48 1.17
C TYR A 99 14.98 24.49 1.01
N GLU A 100 16.20 24.12 1.41
CA GLU A 100 17.37 24.97 1.21
C GLU A 100 17.67 25.23 -0.27
N ALA A 101 17.59 24.20 -1.12
CA ALA A 101 17.81 24.31 -2.55
C ALA A 101 16.78 25.25 -3.21
N ILE A 102 15.50 25.14 -2.84
CA ILE A 102 14.45 26.05 -3.32
C ILE A 102 14.73 27.49 -2.91
N VAL A 103 15.18 27.72 -1.66
CA VAL A 103 15.51 29.07 -1.17
C VAL A 103 16.73 29.65 -1.89
N LYS A 104 17.73 28.82 -2.20
CA LYS A 104 18.96 29.21 -2.92
C LYS A 104 18.80 29.21 -4.44
N ASN A 105 17.67 28.75 -4.95
CA ASN A 105 17.39 28.55 -6.36
C ASN A 105 18.42 27.64 -7.05
N GLU A 106 18.80 26.57 -6.35
CA GLU A 106 19.68 25.48 -6.80
C GLU A 106 18.85 24.25 -7.19
N ASP A 107 19.46 23.34 -7.95
CA ASP A 107 18.80 22.10 -8.36
C ASP A 107 18.53 21.17 -7.17
N ILE A 108 17.38 20.50 -7.20
CA ILE A 108 16.97 19.57 -6.15
C ILE A 108 17.79 18.28 -6.28
N LEU A 109 18.36 17.85 -5.15
CA LEU A 109 19.14 16.61 -5.07
C LEU A 109 18.25 15.37 -5.17
N GLN A 110 18.84 14.24 -5.59
CA GLN A 110 18.11 12.98 -5.63
C GLN A 110 17.61 12.57 -4.22
N PRO A 111 16.34 12.12 -4.11
CA PRO A 111 15.78 11.69 -2.83
C PRO A 111 16.45 10.45 -2.26
N GLY A 112 16.43 10.33 -0.93
CA GLY A 112 16.91 9.15 -0.22
C GLY A 112 15.83 8.07 -0.03
N VAL A 113 16.12 7.14 0.88
CA VAL A 113 15.18 6.09 1.28
C VAL A 113 14.11 6.68 2.22
N PRO A 114 12.81 6.50 1.93
CA PRO A 114 11.70 6.90 2.79
C PRO A 114 11.81 6.37 4.22
N GLU A 115 11.45 7.16 5.22
CA GLU A 115 11.39 6.70 6.61
C GLU A 115 10.30 5.63 6.81
N SER A 116 9.18 5.70 6.08
CA SER A 116 8.14 4.68 6.15
C SER A 116 8.66 3.29 5.77
N PHE A 117 9.60 3.21 4.82
CA PHE A 117 10.23 1.94 4.44
C PHE A 117 11.15 1.41 5.55
N LYS A 118 11.90 2.30 6.21
CA LYS A 118 12.74 1.89 7.36
C LYS A 118 11.90 1.39 8.53
N VAL A 119 10.77 2.05 8.81
CA VAL A 119 9.80 1.59 9.81
C VAL A 119 9.28 0.21 9.45
N LEU A 120 8.88 -0.02 8.19
CA LEU A 120 8.45 -1.34 7.71
C LEU A 120 9.51 -2.43 7.94
N VAL A 121 10.78 -2.18 7.58
CA VAL A 121 11.87 -3.14 7.81
C VAL A 121 12.01 -3.48 9.29
N LYS A 122 11.93 -2.47 10.17
CA LYS A 122 12.02 -2.66 11.63
C LYS A 122 10.82 -3.41 12.18
N GLU A 123 9.62 -3.16 11.68
CA GLU A 123 8.42 -3.90 12.06
C GLU A 123 8.53 -5.38 11.67
N LEU A 124 9.00 -5.68 10.47
CA LEU A 124 9.21 -7.07 10.04
C LEU A 124 10.34 -7.76 10.83
N GLN A 125 11.43 -7.06 11.12
CA GLN A 125 12.51 -7.57 12.00
C GLN A 125 12.00 -7.87 13.41
N SER A 126 11.04 -7.08 13.93
CA SER A 126 10.43 -7.32 15.25
C SER A 126 9.61 -8.62 15.31
N LEU A 127 9.15 -9.12 14.15
CA LEU A 127 8.46 -10.40 14.03
C LEU A 127 9.43 -11.60 13.94
N GLY A 128 10.74 -11.36 13.96
CA GLY A 128 11.77 -12.39 13.81
C GLY A 128 12.14 -12.70 12.36
N LEU A 129 11.73 -11.86 11.40
CA LEU A 129 12.15 -12.00 9.99
C LEU A 129 13.48 -11.28 9.77
N ALA A 130 14.48 -12.01 9.26
CA ALA A 130 15.73 -11.39 8.80
C ALA A 130 15.52 -10.77 7.42
N ILE A 131 15.44 -9.44 7.38
CA ILE A 131 15.31 -8.67 6.14
C ILE A 131 16.51 -7.76 6.00
N GLU A 132 17.18 -7.89 4.86
CA GLU A 132 18.34 -7.12 4.46
C GLU A 132 18.12 -6.58 3.05
N VAL A 133 18.58 -5.35 2.82
CA VAL A 133 18.54 -4.72 1.51
C VAL A 133 19.84 -5.07 0.81
N ILE A 134 19.77 -5.96 -0.17
CA ILE A 134 20.95 -6.46 -0.89
C ILE A 134 21.16 -5.60 -2.12
N ASN A 135 22.36 -5.04 -2.28
CA ASN A 135 22.76 -4.36 -3.51
C ASN A 135 23.27 -5.38 -4.55
N GLU A 136 23.30 -5.02 -5.84
CA GLU A 136 23.73 -5.94 -6.91
C GLU A 136 25.15 -6.49 -6.69
N GLU A 137 26.02 -5.72 -6.04
CA GLU A 137 27.39 -6.11 -5.69
C GLU A 137 27.45 -7.18 -4.58
N GLU A 138 26.55 -7.12 -3.60
CA GLU A 138 26.47 -8.05 -2.45
C GLU A 138 25.69 -9.34 -2.78
N LYS A 139 24.90 -9.31 -3.86
CA LYS A 139 24.22 -10.52 -4.37
C LYS A 139 25.21 -11.57 -4.87
N ALA A 140 26.36 -11.12 -5.40
CA ALA A 140 27.41 -12.00 -5.90
C ALA A 140 28.06 -12.80 -4.77
N THR A 141 28.32 -12.18 -3.62
CA THR A 141 28.98 -12.83 -2.48
C THR A 141 28.06 -13.83 -1.76
N LEU A 142 26.78 -13.50 -1.59
CA LEU A 142 25.80 -14.40 -0.94
C LEU A 142 25.46 -15.63 -1.80
N ALA A 143 25.48 -15.49 -3.13
CA ALA A 143 25.29 -16.61 -4.05
C ALA A 143 26.51 -17.56 -4.09
N GLU A 144 27.69 -17.07 -3.74
CA GLU A 144 28.89 -17.89 -3.55
C GLU A 144 28.85 -18.63 -2.21
N GLU A 145 28.49 -17.98 -1.11
CA GLU A 145 28.37 -18.61 0.22
C GLU A 145 27.29 -19.71 0.28
N ALA A 146 26.16 -19.55 -0.44
CA ALA A 146 25.13 -20.58 -0.52
C ALA A 146 25.54 -21.82 -1.34
N ARG A 147 26.63 -21.76 -2.12
CA ARG A 147 27.19 -22.91 -2.85
C ARG A 147 28.27 -23.66 -2.06
N GLU A 148 28.82 -23.04 -1.02
CA GLU A 148 29.89 -23.62 -0.19
C GLU A 148 29.38 -24.37 1.05
N VAL A 149 28.09 -24.76 1.11
CA VAL A 149 27.63 -25.66 2.18
C VAL A 149 28.31 -27.02 1.96
N PRO A 150 29.21 -27.49 2.84
CA PRO A 150 29.80 -28.80 2.69
C PRO A 150 28.71 -29.85 2.96
N GLU A 151 28.59 -30.85 2.09
CA GLU A 151 27.78 -32.03 2.33
C GLU A 151 28.23 -32.65 3.67
N LEU A 152 27.42 -32.49 4.71
CA LEU A 152 27.60 -33.17 5.98
C LEU A 152 27.52 -34.67 5.73
N GLU A 153 28.64 -35.35 5.99
CA GLU A 153 28.84 -36.79 5.84
C GLU A 153 27.67 -37.56 6.49
N THR A 154 27.01 -38.38 5.69
CA THR A 154 26.03 -39.36 6.15
C THR A 154 26.74 -40.45 6.92
N GLU A 155 26.90 -40.29 8.23
CA GLU A 155 27.16 -41.41 9.15
C GLU A 155 25.82 -41.97 9.64
N LEU A 156 25.18 -42.77 8.79
CA LEU A 156 24.26 -43.81 9.23
C LEU A 156 24.98 -45.13 9.01
N GLU A 157 25.55 -45.65 10.10
CA GLU A 157 26.19 -46.96 10.13
C GLU A 157 25.24 -48.05 9.62
N ALA A 158 25.72 -48.80 8.64
CA ALA A 158 25.10 -49.98 8.10
C ALA A 158 24.92 -51.05 9.17
N VAL A 159 23.67 -51.47 9.39
CA VAL A 159 23.33 -52.78 9.95
C VAL A 159 22.59 -53.56 8.86
N GLU A 160 23.37 -54.20 8.00
CA GLU A 160 22.98 -55.35 7.15
C GLU A 160 24.01 -56.44 7.47
N GLU A 161 23.76 -57.74 7.55
CA GLU A 161 22.62 -58.63 7.39
C GLU A 161 23.15 -59.98 7.92
N THR A 162 22.34 -60.79 8.61
CA THR A 162 22.55 -62.24 8.59
C THR A 162 21.34 -62.89 7.95
N THR A 163 21.57 -63.25 6.68
CA THR A 163 20.91 -64.23 5.83
C THR A 163 20.05 -65.28 6.55
N GLU A 164 18.83 -65.47 6.04
CA GLU A 164 18.23 -66.80 5.76
C GLU A 164 16.88 -66.64 5.03
N THR A 165 16.84 -66.96 3.72
CA THR A 165 15.62 -67.33 2.97
C THR A 165 15.31 -68.81 3.20
N PRO A 166 14.05 -69.33 3.21
CA PRO A 166 13.19 -69.29 2.00
C PRO A 166 11.63 -69.43 2.13
N LYS A 167 10.97 -69.08 1.01
CA LYS A 167 9.71 -69.61 0.40
C LYS A 167 8.37 -69.60 1.16
N LEU A 168 7.34 -69.00 0.53
CA LEU A 168 6.03 -69.63 0.35
C LEU A 168 5.29 -69.08 -0.90
N GLU A 169 4.51 -69.96 -1.53
CA GLU A 169 3.80 -69.82 -2.79
C GLU A 169 2.35 -69.30 -2.61
N ALA A 170 1.79 -68.82 -3.74
CA ALA A 170 0.38 -68.87 -4.19
C ALA A 170 -0.69 -67.94 -3.57
N GLU A 171 -1.28 -67.10 -4.42
CA GLU A 171 -2.67 -66.63 -4.27
C GLU A 171 -3.66 -67.76 -4.60
N PRO A 172 -4.88 -67.71 -4.04
CA PRO A 172 -6.01 -67.53 -4.95
C PRO A 172 -7.17 -66.64 -4.45
N GLU A 173 -8.01 -66.33 -5.43
CA GLU A 173 -9.29 -65.62 -5.52
C GLU A 173 -10.34 -65.79 -4.40
N ALA A 174 -11.07 -64.66 -4.23
CA ALA A 174 -12.53 -64.49 -4.12
C ALA A 174 -13.36 -65.23 -3.05
N ALA A 175 -14.04 -64.44 -2.20
CA ALA A 175 -15.38 -64.75 -1.68
C ALA A 175 -16.16 -63.47 -1.37
N GLU A 176 -17.40 -63.43 -1.85
CA GLU A 176 -18.36 -62.32 -1.83
C GLU A 176 -19.15 -62.20 -0.50
N SER A 177 -19.43 -60.95 -0.13
CA SER A 177 -20.75 -60.41 0.30
C SER A 177 -21.40 -60.74 1.66
N GLN A 178 -22.01 -59.67 2.22
CA GLN A 178 -23.11 -59.59 3.20
C GLN A 178 -22.70 -59.88 4.67
N THR A 179 -23.11 -59.15 5.71
CA THR A 179 -24.46 -58.65 5.99
C THR A 179 -24.43 -57.58 7.10
N GLU A 180 -25.48 -56.79 7.08
CA GLU A 180 -25.97 -55.79 8.03
C GLU A 180 -26.16 -56.26 9.49
N GLN A 181 -26.10 -55.26 10.39
CA GLN A 181 -26.94 -55.03 11.57
C GLN A 181 -26.71 -55.83 12.88
N GLU A 182 -27.04 -55.11 13.98
CA GLU A 182 -27.06 -55.48 15.41
C GLU A 182 -25.71 -55.43 16.14
N VAL A 183 -25.49 -54.76 17.28
CA VAL A 183 -26.38 -54.16 18.29
C VAL A 183 -25.52 -53.19 19.13
N GLU A 184 -25.93 -51.92 19.13
CA GLU A 184 -26.19 -51.10 20.31
C GLU A 184 -25.69 -51.63 21.69
N LYS A 185 -24.69 -50.97 22.29
CA LYS A 185 -24.71 -50.55 23.70
C LYS A 185 -23.48 -49.74 24.07
N GLN A 186 -23.72 -48.72 24.91
CA GLN A 186 -22.77 -47.99 25.75
C GLN A 186 -22.06 -46.77 25.13
N ASN A 187 -22.86 -45.77 24.75
CA ASN A 187 -22.65 -44.45 25.34
C ASN A 187 -23.47 -44.40 26.64
N ALA A 188 -22.76 -44.41 27.76
CA ALA A 188 -23.23 -44.02 29.09
C ALA A 188 -22.12 -43.17 29.72
#